data_AF-A0A538CAC0-F1
#
_entry.id   AF-A0A538CAC0-F1
#
_cell.length_a   1.000
_cell.length_b   1.000
_cell.length_c   1.000
_cell.angle_alpha   90.00
_cell.angle_beta   90.00
_cell.angle_gamma   90.00
#
_symmetry.space_group_name_H-M   'P 1'
#
loop_
_entity.id
_entity.type
_entity.pdbx_description
1 polymer ?
#
loop_
_entity_poly.entity_id
_entity_poly.type
_entity_poly.pdbx_seq_one_letter_code
_entity_poly.pdbx_strand_id
1 'polypeptide(L)'
;LWHGVAHKIVIPALLAPAIAFGAAFVLLVLIYRVFSWLNPGIASRGFRLGQLGTGTWVAFTHGANDAQKTMGVIALALVLHRHGDIAELQIPTWVKISAGLAIGLGTYAGGWRIIRTLGQRVFQMEPESGFAAQAAAGTTIYLATKYGYPLSTTHVVSGAVMGAGATKRLSAVRWGVAGNIVVAWVLTIPAAAAVAAALYWPVQGIF
;
A
#
# COMPACT_ATOMS: atom_id res chain seq x y z
N LEU A 1 6.00 24.96 3.03
CA LEU A 1 5.28 23.83 3.66
C LEU A 1 4.17 23.28 2.74
N TRP A 2 3.11 24.04 2.45
CA TRP A 2 1.95 23.55 1.67
C TRP A 2 2.25 23.06 0.25
N HIS A 3 3.17 23.70 -0.48
CA HIS A 3 3.59 23.25 -1.81
C HIS A 3 4.24 21.84 -1.78
N GLY A 4 5.07 21.57 -0.77
CA GLY A 4 5.70 20.27 -0.58
C GLY A 4 4.71 19.19 -0.18
N VAL A 5 3.75 19.52 0.70
CA VAL A 5 2.66 18.61 1.09
C VAL A 5 1.78 18.25 -0.11
N ALA A 6 1.39 19.24 -0.92
CA ALA A 6 0.56 19.00 -2.10
C ALA A 6 1.26 18.08 -3.12
N HIS A 7 2.50 18.40 -3.51
CA HIS A 7 3.21 17.69 -4.58
C HIS A 7 3.81 16.35 -4.15
N LYS A 8 4.24 16.22 -2.89
CA LYS A 8 4.92 15.00 -2.42
C LYS A 8 4.00 14.03 -1.69
N ILE A 9 2.82 14.48 -1.23
CA ILE A 9 1.92 13.67 -0.40
C ILE A 9 0.55 13.55 -1.06
N VAL A 10 -0.16 14.66 -1.28
CA VAL A 10 -1.56 14.63 -1.73
C VAL A 10 -1.69 14.09 -3.15
N ILE A 11 -0.92 14.64 -4.09
CA ILE A 11 -0.98 14.22 -5.50
C ILE A 11 -0.60 12.74 -5.66
N PRO A 12 0.55 12.25 -5.13
CA PRO A 12 0.89 10.83 -5.19
C PRO A 12 -0.16 9.94 -4.51
N ALA A 13 -0.72 10.36 -3.36
CA ALA A 13 -1.71 9.57 -2.65
C ALA A 13 -3.02 9.36 -3.43
N LEU A 14 -3.43 10.35 -4.25
CA LEU A 14 -4.60 10.27 -5.11
C LEU A 14 -4.31 9.55 -6.43
N LEU A 15 -3.15 9.79 -7.03
CA LEU A 15 -2.78 9.19 -8.32
C LEU A 15 -2.39 7.72 -8.20
N ALA A 16 -1.74 7.31 -7.12
CA ALA A 16 -1.24 5.95 -6.98
C ALA A 16 -2.31 4.85 -7.11
N PRO A 17 -3.50 4.94 -6.48
CA PRO A 17 -4.57 3.96 -6.72
C PRO A 17 -5.02 3.92 -8.18
N ALA A 18 -5.08 5.07 -8.88
CA ALA A 18 -5.46 5.13 -10.30
C ALA A 18 -4.38 4.53 -11.21
N ILE A 19 -3.11 4.81 -10.92
CA ILE A 19 -1.96 4.21 -11.62
C ILE A 19 -1.96 2.69 -11.43
N ALA A 20 -2.17 2.23 -10.20
CA ALA A 20 -2.21 0.81 -9.88
C ALA A 20 -3.41 0.10 -10.55
N PHE A 21 -4.57 0.76 -10.59
CA PHE A 21 -5.73 0.30 -11.34
C PHE A 21 -5.38 0.12 -12.82
N GLY A 22 -4.84 1.15 -13.48
CA GLY A 22 -4.47 1.10 -14.89
C GLY A 22 -3.39 0.07 -15.18
N ALA A 23 -2.35 0.00 -14.34
CA ALA A 23 -1.26 -0.96 -14.47
C ALA A 23 -1.75 -2.41 -14.33
N ALA A 24 -2.59 -2.70 -13.33
CA ALA A 24 -3.17 -4.03 -13.15
C ALA A 24 -4.09 -4.41 -14.32
N PHE A 25 -4.88 -3.44 -14.81
CA PHE A 25 -5.76 -3.63 -15.98
C PHE A 25 -4.94 -3.99 -17.22
N VAL A 26 -3.96 -3.18 -17.56
CA VAL A 26 -3.09 -3.41 -18.73
C VAL A 26 -2.32 -4.71 -18.60
N LEU A 27 -1.74 -4.99 -17.43
CA LEU A 27 -1.00 -6.21 -17.19
C LEU A 27 -1.88 -7.46 -17.36
N LEU A 28 -3.11 -7.44 -16.87
CA LEU A 28 -4.02 -8.57 -17.00
C LEU A 28 -4.52 -8.75 -18.44
N VAL A 29 -4.75 -7.66 -19.19
CA VAL A 29 -5.03 -7.72 -20.64
C VAL A 29 -3.87 -8.37 -21.39
N LEU A 30 -2.63 -7.97 -21.08
CA LEU A 30 -1.43 -8.54 -21.70
C LEU A 30 -1.28 -10.02 -21.35
N ILE A 31 -1.52 -10.40 -20.09
CA ILE A 31 -1.54 -11.80 -19.67
C ILE A 31 -2.55 -12.60 -20.49
N TYR A 32 -3.79 -12.11 -20.66
CA TYR A 32 -4.77 -12.83 -21.46
C TYR A 32 -4.41 -12.93 -22.93
N ARG A 33 -3.77 -11.89 -23.51
CA ARG A 33 -3.32 -11.93 -24.91
C ARG A 33 -2.14 -12.87 -25.14
N VAL A 34 -1.18 -12.90 -24.22
CA VAL A 34 0.04 -13.71 -24.36
C VAL A 34 -0.23 -15.16 -23.98
N PHE A 35 -1.06 -15.42 -22.97
CA PHE A 35 -1.27 -16.78 -22.48
C PHE A 35 -2.57 -17.42 -22.99
N SER A 36 -3.25 -16.81 -23.97
CA SER A 36 -4.49 -17.36 -24.55
C SER A 36 -4.32 -18.72 -25.22
N TRP A 37 -3.09 -19.06 -25.63
CA TRP A 37 -2.78 -20.34 -26.27
C TRP A 37 -2.49 -21.48 -25.27
N LEU A 38 -2.40 -21.18 -23.96
CA LEU A 38 -2.12 -22.21 -22.96
C LEU A 38 -3.41 -22.86 -22.45
N ASN A 39 -3.30 -24.15 -22.12
CA ASN A 39 -4.36 -24.87 -21.43
C ASN A 39 -4.69 -24.18 -20.08
N PRO A 40 -5.96 -23.86 -19.79
CA PRO A 40 -6.37 -23.14 -18.57
C PRO A 40 -5.88 -23.80 -17.27
N GLY A 41 -5.81 -25.13 -17.23
CA GLY A 41 -5.29 -25.87 -16.06
C GLY A 41 -3.80 -25.64 -15.81
N ILE A 42 -2.99 -25.57 -16.85
CA ILE A 42 -1.54 -25.34 -16.75
C ILE A 42 -1.27 -23.88 -16.39
N ALA A 43 -1.96 -22.96 -17.07
CA ALA A 43 -1.85 -21.52 -16.82
C ALA A 43 -2.22 -21.19 -15.37
N SER A 44 -3.37 -21.68 -14.87
CA SER A 44 -3.82 -21.41 -13.49
C SER A 44 -2.85 -21.94 -12.42
N ARG A 45 -2.23 -23.10 -12.63
CA ARG A 45 -1.18 -23.63 -11.72
C ARG A 45 0.05 -22.74 -11.73
N GLY A 46 0.49 -22.29 -12.90
CA GLY A 46 1.60 -21.34 -13.05
C GLY A 46 1.33 -20.03 -12.32
N PHE A 47 0.15 -19.44 -12.50
CA PHE A 47 -0.23 -18.20 -11.82
C PHE A 47 -0.36 -18.34 -10.30
N ARG A 48 -0.83 -19.49 -9.79
CA ARG A 48 -0.83 -19.76 -8.34
C ARG A 48 0.58 -19.78 -7.75
N LEU A 49 1.54 -20.36 -8.46
CA LEU A 49 2.95 -20.32 -8.05
C LEU A 49 3.51 -18.90 -8.16
N GLY A 50 3.19 -18.20 -9.26
CA GLY A 50 3.55 -16.80 -9.46
C GLY A 50 3.03 -15.89 -8.34
N GLN A 51 1.83 -16.16 -7.81
CA GLN A 51 1.25 -15.42 -6.69
C GLN A 51 2.08 -15.51 -5.40
N LEU A 52 2.84 -16.58 -5.18
CA LEU A 52 3.77 -16.64 -4.06
C LEU A 52 4.90 -15.62 -4.25
N GLY A 53 5.42 -15.50 -5.48
CA GLY A 53 6.43 -14.51 -5.84
C GLY A 53 5.90 -13.08 -5.76
N THR A 54 4.76 -12.79 -6.38
CA THR A 54 4.16 -11.44 -6.35
C THR A 54 3.63 -11.08 -4.96
N GLY A 55 3.14 -12.04 -4.18
CA GLY A 55 2.78 -11.82 -2.78
C GLY A 55 3.98 -11.46 -1.92
N THR A 56 5.11 -12.14 -2.11
CA THR A 56 6.38 -11.79 -1.44
C THR A 56 6.87 -10.41 -1.87
N TRP A 57 6.74 -10.07 -3.15
CA TRP A 57 7.06 -8.73 -3.67
C TRP A 57 6.20 -7.63 -3.02
N VAL A 58 4.90 -7.85 -2.88
CA VAL A 58 4.02 -6.91 -2.14
C VAL A 58 4.45 -6.82 -0.68
N ALA A 59 4.76 -7.92 -0.01
CA ALA A 59 5.21 -7.90 1.38
C ALA A 59 6.52 -7.11 1.56
N PHE A 60 7.49 -7.31 0.67
CA PHE A 60 8.76 -6.56 0.67
C PHE A 60 8.53 -5.06 0.47
N THR A 61 7.79 -4.69 -0.57
CA THR A 61 7.54 -3.28 -0.92
C THR A 61 6.67 -2.58 0.11
N HIS A 62 5.70 -3.30 0.69
CA HIS A 62 4.91 -2.85 1.84
C HIS A 62 5.81 -2.55 3.05
N GLY A 63 6.69 -3.49 3.41
CA GLY A 63 7.64 -3.30 4.50
C GLY A 63 8.56 -2.09 4.26
N ALA A 64 9.09 -1.94 3.06
CA ALA A 64 9.97 -0.81 2.71
C ALA A 64 9.26 0.56 2.82
N ASN A 65 8.03 0.66 2.31
CA ASN A 65 7.23 1.90 2.32
C ASN A 65 6.71 2.27 3.71
N ASP A 66 6.30 1.28 4.52
CA ASP A 66 5.67 1.53 5.82
C ASP A 66 6.70 1.65 6.94
N ALA A 67 7.83 0.95 6.85
CA ALA A 67 8.93 1.14 7.79
C ALA A 67 9.40 2.60 7.77
N GLN A 68 9.44 3.27 6.61
CA GLN A 68 9.82 4.68 6.51
C GLN A 68 8.96 5.60 7.38
N LYS A 69 7.66 5.30 7.53
CA LYS A 69 6.75 6.11 8.35
C LYS A 69 7.10 5.99 9.84
N THR A 70 7.30 4.76 10.32
CA THR A 70 7.70 4.49 11.70
C THR A 70 9.10 5.03 12.01
N MET A 71 10.05 4.79 11.10
CA MET A 71 11.42 5.30 11.23
C MET A 71 11.44 6.83 11.25
N GLY A 72 10.59 7.50 10.47
CA GLY A 72 10.50 8.96 10.44
C GLY A 72 10.11 9.56 11.79
N VAL A 73 9.14 8.95 12.50
CA VAL A 73 8.73 9.41 13.84
C VAL A 73 9.86 9.22 14.86
N ILE A 74 10.52 8.05 14.86
CA ILE A 74 11.63 7.77 15.78
C ILE A 74 12.83 8.70 15.48
N ALA A 75 13.13 8.91 14.20
CA ALA A 75 14.23 9.76 13.78
C ALA A 75 14.01 11.22 14.20
N LEU A 76 12.77 11.73 14.11
CA LEU A 76 12.42 13.06 14.63
C LEU A 76 12.67 13.18 16.14
N ALA A 77 12.27 12.17 16.92
CA ALA A 77 12.52 12.16 18.36
C ALA A 77 14.03 12.15 18.70
N LEU A 78 14.84 11.39 17.95
CA LEU A 78 16.30 11.34 18.13
C LEU A 78 16.99 12.68 17.80
N VAL A 79 16.54 13.35 16.74
CA VAL A 79 17.07 14.68 16.36
C VAL A 79 16.80 15.70 17.45
N LEU A 80 15.54 15.78 17.91
CA LEU A 80 15.13 16.71 18.95
C LEU A 80 15.90 16.48 20.26
N HIS A 81 16.16 15.22 20.61
CA HIS A 81 16.94 14.88 21.80
C HIS A 81 18.42 15.28 21.71
N ARG A 82 19.02 15.20 20.53
CA ARG A 82 20.46 15.45 20.34
C ARG A 82 20.81 16.91 20.00
N HIS A 83 19.81 17.80 19.88
CA HIS A 83 19.97 19.14 19.31
C HIS A 83 20.71 19.13 17.95
N GLY A 84 20.56 18.04 17.19
CA GLY A 84 21.26 17.85 15.91
C GLY A 84 20.50 18.48 14.75
N ASP A 85 21.21 18.75 13.65
CA ASP A 85 20.58 19.25 12.43
C ASP A 85 19.93 18.10 11.65
N ILE A 86 18.73 18.35 11.11
CA ILE A 86 17.98 17.37 10.28
C ILE A 86 18.72 16.97 8.99
N ALA A 87 19.68 17.79 8.55
CA ALA A 87 20.40 17.59 7.29
C ALA A 87 21.39 16.42 7.32
N GLU A 88 21.88 16.02 8.50
CA GLU A 88 22.86 14.93 8.66
C GLU A 88 22.22 13.63 9.20
N LEU A 89 20.88 13.56 9.21
CA LEU A 89 20.16 12.48 9.87
C LEU A 89 20.30 11.14 9.15
N GLN A 90 21.28 10.35 9.57
CA GLN A 90 21.38 8.95 9.21
C GLN A 90 20.53 8.10 10.17
N ILE A 91 19.51 7.43 9.65
CA ILE A 91 18.64 6.55 10.44
C ILE A 91 19.47 5.36 10.96
N PRO A 92 19.61 5.17 12.29
CA PRO A 92 20.39 4.09 12.86
C PRO A 92 19.86 2.71 12.45
N THR A 93 20.75 1.74 12.29
CA THR A 93 20.39 0.38 11.87
C THR A 93 19.43 -0.31 12.84
N TRP A 94 19.55 -0.06 14.15
CA TRP A 94 18.63 -0.62 15.15
C TRP A 94 17.18 -0.12 14.95
N VAL A 95 16.99 1.13 14.49
CA VAL A 95 15.67 1.69 14.17
C VAL A 95 15.07 1.01 12.95
N LYS A 96 15.90 0.74 11.93
CA LYS A 96 15.49 -0.01 10.72
C LYS A 96 15.04 -1.42 11.08
N ILE A 97 15.83 -2.12 11.90
CA ILE A 97 15.54 -3.49 12.34
C ILE A 97 14.30 -3.51 13.23
N SER A 98 14.18 -2.60 14.20
CA SER A 98 13.03 -2.57 15.11
C SER A 98 11.72 -2.27 14.38
N ALA A 99 11.72 -1.30 13.46
CA ALA A 99 10.56 -0.99 12.62
C ALA A 99 10.17 -2.19 11.75
N GLY A 100 11.15 -2.85 11.11
CA GLY A 100 10.91 -4.05 10.31
C GLY A 100 10.34 -5.21 11.12
N LEU A 101 10.92 -5.50 12.29
CA LEU A 101 10.43 -6.54 13.19
C LEU A 101 9.03 -6.24 13.72
N ALA A 102 8.76 -4.99 14.11
CA ALA A 102 7.43 -4.60 14.59
C ALA A 102 6.35 -4.79 13.50
N ILE A 103 6.64 -4.40 12.25
CA ILE A 103 5.73 -4.62 11.12
C ILE A 103 5.53 -6.12 10.86
N GLY A 104 6.61 -6.90 10.85
CA GLY A 104 6.55 -8.34 10.62
C GLY A 104 5.75 -9.08 11.69
N LEU A 105 6.06 -8.83 12.97
CA LEU A 105 5.36 -9.43 14.11
C LEU A 105 3.90 -8.98 14.19
N GLY A 106 3.61 -7.70 13.95
CA GLY A 106 2.24 -7.18 13.93
C GLY A 106 1.40 -7.81 12.82
N THR A 107 1.98 -7.97 11.63
CA THR A 107 1.33 -8.65 10.50
C THR A 107 1.04 -10.11 10.84
N TYR A 108 1.99 -10.82 11.47
CA TYR A 108 1.82 -12.20 11.89
C TYR A 108 0.75 -12.37 12.98
N ALA A 109 0.73 -11.49 13.98
CA ALA A 109 -0.18 -11.59 15.13
C ALA A 109 -1.63 -11.20 14.81
N GLY A 110 -1.87 -10.26 13.88
CA GLY A 110 -3.19 -9.66 13.67
C GLY A 110 -3.68 -9.56 12.22
N GLY A 111 -2.83 -9.81 11.23
CA GLY A 111 -3.15 -9.55 9.81
C GLY A 111 -4.25 -10.45 9.22
N TRP A 112 -4.50 -11.62 9.82
CA TRP A 112 -5.35 -12.67 9.24
C TRP A 112 -6.83 -12.31 9.05
N ARG A 113 -7.39 -11.40 9.88
CA ARG A 113 -8.78 -10.91 9.69
C ARG A 113 -8.88 -9.90 8.55
N ILE A 114 -7.85 -9.07 8.37
CA ILE A 114 -7.80 -8.04 7.34
C ILE A 114 -7.56 -8.67 5.96
N ILE A 115 -6.63 -9.63 5.87
CA ILE A 115 -6.33 -10.37 4.63
C ILE A 115 -7.60 -11.06 4.09
N ARG A 116 -8.41 -11.68 4.97
CA ARG A 116 -9.70 -12.28 4.59
C ARG A 116 -10.71 -11.25 4.07
N THR A 117 -10.74 -10.05 4.64
CA THR A 117 -11.72 -9.01 4.30
C THR A 117 -11.40 -8.34 2.96
N LEU A 118 -10.12 -8.05 2.69
CA LEU A 118 -9.67 -7.43 1.43
C LEU A 118 -9.73 -8.40 0.24
N GLY A 119 -9.46 -9.68 0.45
CA GLY A 119 -9.36 -10.67 -0.64
C GLY A 119 -10.68 -11.08 -1.30
N GLN A 120 -11.84 -10.83 -0.69
CA GLN A 120 -13.12 -11.39 -1.14
C GLN A 120 -14.25 -10.36 -1.36
N ARG A 121 -14.12 -9.13 -0.85
CA ARG A 121 -15.25 -8.19 -0.83
C ARG A 121 -15.35 -7.26 -2.04
N VAL A 122 -14.27 -7.03 -2.79
CA VAL A 122 -14.24 -6.09 -3.92
C VAL A 122 -14.40 -6.80 -5.26
N PHE A 123 -13.71 -7.92 -5.43
CA PHE A 123 -13.70 -8.75 -6.64
C PHE A 123 -13.36 -10.20 -6.24
N GLN A 124 -13.95 -11.20 -6.92
CA GLN A 124 -13.57 -12.60 -6.71
C GLN A 124 -12.24 -12.88 -7.41
N MET A 125 -11.18 -13.01 -6.61
CA MET A 125 -9.82 -13.08 -7.13
C MET A 125 -9.49 -14.48 -7.71
N GLU A 126 -9.34 -14.55 -9.03
CA GLU A 126 -8.73 -15.69 -9.72
C GLU A 126 -7.19 -15.60 -9.67
N PRO A 127 -6.45 -16.72 -9.81
CA PRO A 127 -4.99 -16.74 -9.72
C PRO A 127 -4.27 -15.71 -10.59
N GLU A 128 -4.65 -15.59 -11.86
CA GLU A 128 -4.03 -14.66 -12.80
C GLU A 128 -4.37 -13.19 -12.48
N SER A 129 -5.59 -12.93 -12.02
CA SER A 129 -6.02 -11.58 -11.62
C SER A 129 -5.30 -11.14 -10.36
N GLY A 130 -5.14 -12.04 -9.39
CA GLY A 130 -4.38 -11.76 -8.18
C GLY A 130 -2.88 -11.59 -8.43
N PHE A 131 -2.30 -12.36 -9.37
CA PHE A 131 -0.91 -12.16 -9.81
C PHE A 131 -0.73 -10.76 -10.41
N ALA A 132 -1.59 -10.38 -11.37
CA ALA A 132 -1.52 -9.08 -12.02
C ALA A 132 -1.71 -7.92 -11.01
N ALA A 133 -2.70 -8.03 -10.13
CA ALA A 133 -2.96 -7.03 -9.10
C ALA A 133 -1.77 -6.87 -8.13
N GLN A 134 -1.21 -7.96 -7.64
CA GLN A 134 -0.06 -7.93 -6.73
C GLN A 134 1.21 -7.39 -7.41
N ALA A 135 1.49 -7.82 -8.64
CA ALA A 135 2.63 -7.33 -9.41
C ALA A 135 2.54 -5.82 -9.66
N ALA A 136 1.36 -5.34 -10.10
CA ALA A 136 1.12 -3.92 -10.35
C ALA A 136 1.18 -3.10 -9.05
N ALA A 137 0.55 -3.58 -7.97
CA ALA A 137 0.56 -2.88 -6.69
C ALA A 137 1.98 -2.82 -6.10
N GLY A 138 2.68 -3.95 -6.03
CA GLY A 138 4.05 -4.00 -5.50
C GLY A 138 5.00 -3.12 -6.29
N THR A 139 4.90 -3.13 -7.63
CA THR A 139 5.73 -2.25 -8.48
C THR A 139 5.41 -0.77 -8.26
N THR A 140 4.13 -0.42 -8.14
CA THR A 140 3.72 0.97 -7.87
C THR A 140 4.23 1.44 -6.50
N ILE A 141 4.12 0.60 -5.46
CA ILE A 141 4.65 0.90 -4.13
C ILE A 141 6.17 1.04 -4.17
N TYR A 142 6.86 0.12 -4.85
CA TYR A 142 8.31 0.15 -4.99
C TYR A 142 8.80 1.45 -5.63
N LEU A 143 8.21 1.83 -6.77
CA LEU A 143 8.61 3.04 -7.49
C LEU A 143 8.40 4.28 -6.62
N ALA A 144 7.25 4.38 -5.95
CA ALA A 144 7.01 5.51 -5.06
C ALA A 144 7.98 5.54 -3.88
N THR A 145 8.26 4.39 -3.26
CA THR A 145 9.23 4.26 -2.16
C THR A 145 10.63 4.66 -2.62
N LYS A 146 11.03 4.26 -3.83
CA LYS A 146 12.33 4.59 -4.43
C LYS A 146 12.49 6.10 -4.66
N TYR A 147 11.42 6.78 -5.07
CA TYR A 147 11.40 8.24 -5.26
C TYR A 147 11.06 9.01 -3.97
N GLY A 148 10.88 8.34 -2.84
CA GLY A 148 10.60 8.96 -1.55
C GLY A 148 9.19 9.55 -1.42
N TYR A 149 8.23 9.06 -2.21
CA TYR A 149 6.82 9.43 -2.09
C TYR A 149 6.11 8.49 -1.11
N PRO A 150 5.68 8.98 0.06
CA PRO A 150 4.96 8.16 1.03
C PRO A 150 3.56 7.84 0.47
N LEU A 151 3.31 6.56 0.19
CA LEU A 151 2.00 6.11 -0.27
C LEU A 151 1.26 5.28 0.78
N SER A 152 -0.07 5.25 0.63
CA SER A 152 -0.94 4.29 1.31
C SER A 152 -0.96 2.98 0.51
N THR A 153 -0.35 1.92 1.06
CA THR A 153 -0.34 0.59 0.44
C THR A 153 -1.75 0.05 0.22
N THR A 154 -2.68 0.35 1.15
CA THR A 154 -4.09 -0.03 1.03
C THR A 154 -4.77 0.61 -0.18
N HIS A 155 -4.47 1.88 -0.49
CA HIS A 155 -5.02 2.54 -1.67
C HIS A 155 -4.50 1.88 -2.94
N VAL A 156 -3.18 1.67 -3.03
CA VAL A 156 -2.54 1.08 -4.22
C VAL A 156 -3.06 -0.34 -4.47
N VAL A 157 -3.11 -1.18 -3.44
CA VAL A 157 -3.58 -2.57 -3.57
C VAL A 157 -5.06 -2.61 -3.95
N SER A 158 -5.91 -1.78 -3.32
CA SER A 158 -7.34 -1.72 -3.66
C SER A 158 -7.54 -1.27 -5.11
N GLY A 159 -6.80 -0.25 -5.55
CA GLY A 159 -6.78 0.23 -6.94
C GLY A 159 -6.42 -0.88 -7.92
N ALA A 160 -5.32 -1.60 -7.67
CA ALA A 160 -4.89 -2.71 -8.50
C ALA A 160 -5.92 -3.86 -8.57
N VAL A 161 -6.55 -4.21 -7.44
CA VAL A 161 -7.59 -5.24 -7.40
C VAL A 161 -8.81 -4.83 -8.21
N MET A 162 -9.25 -3.57 -8.09
CA MET A 162 -10.34 -3.03 -8.91
C MET A 162 -9.98 -3.03 -10.41
N GLY A 163 -8.73 -2.69 -10.76
CA GLY A 163 -8.26 -2.67 -12.15
C GLY A 163 -8.21 -4.06 -12.78
N ALA A 164 -7.70 -5.05 -12.04
CA ALA A 164 -7.73 -6.44 -12.46
C ALA A 164 -9.19 -6.93 -12.66
N GLY A 165 -10.09 -6.64 -11.71
CA GLY A 165 -11.50 -7.02 -11.83
C GLY A 165 -12.20 -6.37 -13.03
N ALA A 166 -11.92 -5.10 -13.29
CA ALA A 166 -12.48 -4.34 -14.42
C ALA A 166 -12.05 -4.89 -15.79
N THR A 167 -10.93 -5.62 -15.87
CA THR A 167 -10.45 -6.26 -17.11
C THR A 167 -11.38 -7.37 -17.60
N LYS A 168 -12.02 -8.09 -16.68
CA LYS A 168 -12.99 -9.15 -17.02
C LYS A 168 -14.30 -8.55 -17.49
N ARG A 169 -14.89 -7.68 -16.64
CA ARG A 169 -16.09 -6.89 -16.91
C ARG A 169 -16.23 -5.84 -15.81
N LEU A 170 -16.75 -4.66 -16.16
CA LEU A 170 -16.98 -3.59 -15.17
C LEU A 170 -17.93 -4.04 -14.05
N SER A 171 -18.91 -4.90 -14.32
CA SER A 171 -19.85 -5.42 -13.32
C SER A 171 -19.25 -6.48 -12.39
N ALA A 172 -18.03 -6.97 -12.63
CA ALA A 172 -17.36 -7.90 -11.73
C ALA A 172 -16.81 -7.18 -10.49
N VAL A 173 -16.57 -5.88 -10.59
CA VAL A 173 -16.16 -5.04 -9.46
C VAL A 173 -17.40 -4.60 -8.70
N ARG A 174 -17.40 -4.81 -7.38
CA ARG A 174 -18.48 -4.36 -6.50
C ARG A 174 -18.32 -2.87 -6.18
N TRP A 175 -18.76 -2.00 -7.10
CA TRP A 175 -18.57 -0.54 -6.99
C TRP A 175 -19.13 0.10 -5.71
N GLY A 176 -20.22 -0.44 -5.16
CA GLY A 176 -20.72 0.03 -3.85
C GLY A 176 -19.72 -0.19 -2.71
N VAL A 177 -18.99 -1.31 -2.72
CA VAL A 177 -17.91 -1.57 -1.76
C VAL A 177 -16.71 -0.66 -2.03
N ALA A 178 -16.35 -0.46 -3.30
CA ALA A 178 -15.29 0.47 -3.68
C ALA A 178 -15.58 1.90 -3.23
N GLY A 179 -16.81 2.38 -3.40
CA GLY A 179 -17.25 3.69 -2.91
C GLY A 179 -17.11 3.82 -1.40
N ASN A 180 -17.57 2.83 -0.64
CA ASN A 180 -17.41 2.81 0.82
C ASN A 180 -15.93 2.85 1.26
N ILE A 181 -15.05 2.19 0.51
CA ILE A 181 -13.60 2.23 0.76
C ILE A 181 -13.05 3.64 0.53
N VAL A 182 -13.42 4.30 -0.57
CA VAL A 182 -12.98 5.69 -0.86
C VAL A 182 -13.49 6.66 0.20
N VAL A 183 -14.74 6.52 0.65
CA VAL A 183 -15.29 7.32 1.74
C VAL A 183 -14.47 7.12 3.01
N ALA A 184 -14.12 5.87 3.36
CA ALA A 184 -13.27 5.59 4.50
C ALA A 184 -11.88 6.25 4.37
N TRP A 185 -11.29 6.29 3.17
CA TRP A 185 -10.00 6.95 2.94
C TRP A 185 -10.04 8.45 3.18
N VAL A 186 -11.14 9.11 2.80
CA VAL A 186 -11.33 10.54 3.04
C VAL A 186 -11.58 10.82 4.52
N LEU A 187 -12.38 9.98 5.18
CA LEU A 187 -12.74 10.15 6.60
C LEU A 187 -11.60 9.87 7.58
N THR A 188 -10.64 9.01 7.21
CA THR A 188 -9.50 8.71 8.10
C THR A 188 -8.56 9.90 8.29
N ILE A 189 -8.45 10.81 7.32
CA ILE A 189 -7.61 12.02 7.42
C ILE A 189 -8.09 12.98 8.53
N PRO A 190 -9.34 13.48 8.53
CA PRO A 190 -9.83 14.36 9.59
C PRO A 190 -9.91 13.63 10.93
N ALA A 191 -10.25 12.34 10.95
CA ALA A 191 -10.24 11.55 12.18
C ALA A 191 -8.84 11.47 12.81
N ALA A 192 -7.81 11.19 12.00
CA ALA A 192 -6.43 11.18 12.48
C ALA A 192 -5.98 12.57 12.96
N ALA A 193 -6.35 13.63 12.26
CA ALA A 193 -6.05 15.00 12.68
C ALA A 193 -6.73 15.37 14.02
N ALA A 194 -8.00 14.98 14.20
CA ALA A 194 -8.73 15.22 15.44
C ALA A 194 -8.10 14.48 16.63
N VAL A 195 -7.73 13.21 16.44
CA VAL A 195 -7.05 12.42 17.48
C VAL A 195 -5.68 13.02 17.82
N ALA A 196 -4.90 13.44 16.81
CA ALA A 196 -3.61 14.09 17.03
C ALA A 196 -3.77 15.41 17.82
N ALA A 197 -4.75 16.25 17.47
CA ALA A 197 -5.02 17.50 18.19
C ALA A 197 -5.47 17.25 19.63
N ALA A 198 -6.34 16.26 19.84
CA ALA A 198 -6.83 15.88 21.17
C ALA A 198 -5.71 15.36 22.09
N LEU A 199 -4.67 14.73 21.54
CA LEU A 199 -3.50 14.30 22.32
C LEU A 199 -2.47 15.42 22.51
N TYR A 200 -2.31 16.30 21.53
CA TYR A 200 -1.30 17.36 21.55
C TYR A 200 -1.64 18.50 22.52
N TRP A 201 -2.86 19.04 22.46
CA TRP A 201 -3.23 20.22 23.25
C TRP A 201 -3.13 20.03 24.77
N PRO A 202 -3.53 18.89 25.36
CA PRO A 202 -3.32 18.67 26.79
C PRO A 202 -1.84 18.67 27.18
N VAL A 203 -0.97 18.07 26.36
CA VAL A 203 0.47 18.04 26.62
C VAL A 203 1.05 19.45 26.54
N GLN A 204 0.66 20.23 25.52
CA GLN A 204 1.06 21.64 25.39
C GLN A 204 0.53 22.53 26.53
N GLY A 205 -0.59 22.17 27.14
CA GLY A 205 -1.12 22.92 28.30
C GLY A 205 -0.37 22.64 29.59
N ILE A 206 0.36 21.52 29.68
CA ILE A 206 1.12 21.11 30.87
C ILE A 206 2.57 21.59 30.82
N PHE A 207 3.20 21.54 29.65
CA PHE A 207 4.60 21.92 29.41
C PHE A 207 4.71 23.26 28.68
#